data_AF-A0AAP5LL22-F1
#
_entry.id   AF-A0AAP5LL22-F1
#
_cell.length_a   1.000
_cell.length_b   1.000
_cell.length_c   1.000
_cell.angle_alpha   90.00
_cell.angle_beta   90.00
_cell.angle_gamma   90.00
#
_symmetry.space_group_name_H-M   'P 1'
#
loop_
_entity.id
_entity.type
_entity.pdbx_description
1 polymer ?
#
loop_
_entity_poly.entity_id
_entity_poly.type
_entity_poly.pdbx_seq_one_letter_code
_entity_poly.pdbx_strand_id
1 'polypeptide(L)'
;MKKRYTKLITWAAVILSIATIVVLINNYNSNKNTDINSRYYQGLISRVQKLDQTLDKIKESEANGNAVPEFDVLLDINFVNDFFTTIKEQTRGFPDVDVLRNDFTLFRFEYANVVRNQLESNEQDTEIQLKVAHQIKLFLDELPEEYEDSTPFTDQFNAAAQHIKPLIHLNF
;
A
#
# COMPACT_ATOMS: atom_id res chain seq x y z
N MET A 1 -10.74 52.99 35.20
CA MET A 1 -11.31 51.79 34.54
C MET A 1 -10.72 51.48 33.16
N LYS A 2 -10.60 52.45 32.22
CA LYS A 2 -10.05 52.21 30.86
C LYS A 2 -8.74 51.40 30.80
N LYS A 3 -7.71 51.73 31.59
CA LYS A 3 -6.40 51.03 31.58
C LYS A 3 -6.45 49.52 31.90
N ARG A 4 -7.39 49.07 32.75
CA ARG A 4 -7.53 47.63 33.10
C ARG A 4 -8.14 46.84 31.96
N TYR A 5 -9.17 47.39 31.32
CA TYR A 5 -9.78 46.78 30.12
C TYR A 5 -8.82 46.79 28.93
N THR A 6 -8.02 47.85 28.74
CA THR A 6 -6.99 47.87 27.68
C THR A 6 -5.98 46.74 27.88
N LYS A 7 -5.47 46.53 29.10
CA LYS A 7 -4.55 45.40 29.39
C LYS A 7 -5.21 44.04 29.13
N LEU A 8 -6.45 43.84 29.57
CA LEU A 8 -7.18 42.58 29.35
C LEU A 8 -7.42 42.32 27.85
N ILE A 9 -7.80 43.35 27.08
CA ILE A 9 -7.98 43.26 25.63
C ILE A 9 -6.66 42.92 24.94
N THR A 10 -5.55 43.54 25.34
CA THR A 10 -4.22 43.22 24.79
C THR A 10 -3.83 41.76 25.08
N TRP A 11 -4.04 41.26 26.30
CA TRP A 11 -3.77 39.86 26.64
C TRP A 11 -4.64 38.89 25.85
N ALA A 12 -5.94 39.17 25.72
CA ALA A 12 -6.86 38.36 24.91
C ALA A 12 -6.43 38.33 23.43
N ALA A 13 -6.04 39.47 22.86
CA ALA A 13 -5.56 39.55 21.48
C ALA A 13 -4.27 38.75 21.27
N VAL A 14 -3.34 38.76 22.24
CA VAL A 14 -2.11 37.95 22.18
C VAL A 14 -2.43 36.46 22.22
N ILE A 15 -3.32 36.01 23.11
CA ILE A 15 -3.73 34.60 23.19
C ILE A 15 -4.42 34.15 21.90
N LEU A 16 -5.34 34.95 21.36
CA LEU A 16 -5.99 34.68 20.08
C LEU A 16 -5.00 34.59 18.91
N SER A 17 -4.01 35.49 18.88
CA SER A 17 -2.95 35.46 17.87
C SER A 17 -2.14 34.17 17.93
N ILE A 18 -1.73 33.76 19.14
CA ILE A 18 -1.00 32.50 19.35
C ILE A 18 -1.84 31.29 18.96
N ALA A 19 -3.10 31.23 19.39
CA ALA A 19 -4.02 30.15 19.04
C ALA A 19 -4.20 30.04 17.51
N THR A 20 -4.33 31.17 16.82
CA THR A 20 -4.47 31.20 15.37
C THR A 20 -3.21 30.68 14.68
N ILE A 21 -2.02 31.09 15.13
CA ILE A 21 -0.74 30.60 14.60
C ILE A 21 -0.61 29.08 14.78
N VAL A 22 -0.97 28.56 15.96
CA VAL A 22 -0.95 27.11 16.24
C VAL A 22 -1.90 26.36 15.31
N VAL A 23 -3.12 26.85 15.12
CA VAL A 23 -4.09 26.25 14.19
C VAL A 23 -3.56 26.26 12.75
N LEU A 24 -2.95 27.37 12.30
CA LEU A 24 -2.37 27.46 10.95
C LEU A 24 -1.21 26.47 10.75
N ILE A 25 -0.31 26.34 11.73
CA ILE A 25 0.80 25.39 11.69
C ILE A 25 0.27 23.95 11.66
N ASN A 26 -0.71 23.62 12.50
CA ASN A 26 -1.31 22.29 12.54
C ASN A 26 -2.01 21.96 11.22
N ASN A 27 -2.78 22.88 10.66
CA ASN A 27 -3.46 22.69 9.38
C ASN A 27 -2.46 22.52 8.22
N TYR A 28 -1.39 23.32 8.19
CA TYR A 28 -0.32 23.18 7.21
C TYR A 28 0.37 21.81 7.30
N ASN A 29 0.71 21.37 8.51
CA ASN A 29 1.35 20.06 8.72
C ASN A 29 0.42 18.90 8.37
N SER A 30 -0.87 19.01 8.70
CA SER A 30 -1.89 18.02 8.34
C SER A 30 -2.02 17.90 6.82
N ASN A 31 -2.22 19.01 6.11
CA ASN A 31 -2.30 19.02 4.64
C ASN A 31 -1.04 18.45 3.99
N LYS A 32 0.14 18.78 4.52
CA LYS A 32 1.41 18.23 4.03
C LYS A 32 1.48 16.71 4.22
N ASN A 33 1.08 16.19 5.38
CA ASN A 33 1.07 14.75 5.62
C ASN A 33 0.07 14.04 4.70
N THR A 34 -1.12 14.60 4.49
CA THR A 34 -2.12 14.05 3.58
C THR A 34 -1.61 13.97 2.14
N ASP A 35 -0.95 15.03 1.64
CA ASP A 35 -0.34 15.04 0.30
C ASP A 35 0.80 14.01 0.18
N ILE A 36 1.66 13.89 1.19
CA ILE A 36 2.70 12.85 1.22
C ILE A 36 2.08 11.46 1.17
N ASN A 37 1.14 11.16 2.07
CA ASN A 37 0.48 9.87 2.16
C ASN A 37 -0.26 9.52 0.86
N SER A 38 -0.92 10.49 0.23
CA SER A 38 -1.60 10.32 -1.06
C SER A 38 -0.65 9.92 -2.19
N ARG A 39 0.51 10.59 -2.31
CA ARG A 39 1.53 10.22 -3.32
C ARG A 39 2.07 8.81 -3.09
N TYR A 40 2.33 8.46 -1.84
CA TYR A 40 2.78 7.11 -1.50
C TYR A 40 1.69 6.08 -1.80
N TYR A 41 0.42 6.37 -1.50
CA TYR A 41 -0.68 5.50 -1.84
C TYR A 41 -0.83 5.27 -3.34
N GLN A 42 -0.78 6.33 -4.15
CA GLN A 42 -0.78 6.21 -5.62
C GLN A 42 0.40 5.38 -6.12
N GLY A 43 1.58 5.55 -5.50
CA GLY A 43 2.76 4.75 -5.79
C GLY A 43 2.59 3.26 -5.47
N LEU A 44 1.79 2.92 -4.45
CA LEU A 44 1.44 1.54 -4.11
C LEU A 44 0.50 0.96 -5.17
N ILE A 45 -0.60 1.66 -5.45
CA ILE A 45 -1.57 1.24 -6.48
C ILE A 45 -0.85 0.96 -7.80
N SER A 46 0.01 1.87 -8.25
CA SER A 46 0.75 1.70 -9.51
C SER A 46 1.62 0.44 -9.55
N ARG A 47 2.22 0.05 -8.41
CA ARG A 47 3.03 -1.17 -8.33
C ARG A 47 2.18 -2.43 -8.29
N VAL A 48 1.06 -2.40 -7.59
CA VAL A 48 0.11 -3.52 -7.57
C VAL A 48 -0.53 -3.71 -8.95
N GLN A 49 -0.90 -2.63 -9.63
CA GLN A 49 -1.35 -2.66 -11.02
C GLN A 49 -0.28 -3.25 -11.96
N LYS A 50 0.98 -2.91 -11.74
CA LYS A 50 2.08 -3.47 -12.52
C LYS A 50 2.20 -4.99 -12.29
N LEU A 51 2.10 -5.44 -11.04
CA LEU A 51 2.07 -6.86 -10.69
C LEU A 51 0.89 -7.59 -11.36
N ASP A 52 -0.32 -7.03 -11.30
CA ASP A 52 -1.53 -7.55 -11.96
C ASP A 52 -1.31 -7.71 -13.48
N GLN A 53 -0.76 -6.68 -14.13
CA GLN A 53 -0.44 -6.73 -15.56
C GLN A 53 0.60 -7.79 -15.92
N THR A 54 1.59 -8.02 -15.05
CA THR A 54 2.61 -9.04 -15.28
C THR A 54 2.01 -10.44 -15.09
N LEU A 55 1.12 -10.63 -14.11
CA LEU A 55 0.36 -11.87 -13.92
C LEU A 55 -0.57 -12.17 -15.10
N ASP A 56 -1.20 -11.16 -15.70
CA ASP A 56 -2.04 -11.36 -16.88
C ASP A 56 -1.25 -11.81 -18.12
N LYS A 57 0.00 -11.37 -18.26
CA LYS A 57 0.88 -11.83 -19.35
C LYS A 57 1.24 -13.30 -19.26
N ILE A 58 1.24 -13.88 -18.06
CA ILE A 58 1.48 -15.32 -17.87
C ILE A 58 0.38 -16.13 -18.57
N LYS A 59 -0.88 -15.70 -18.46
CA LYS A 59 -2.03 -16.35 -19.13
C LYS A 59 -1.85 -16.37 -20.65
N GLU A 60 -1.23 -15.34 -21.21
CA GLU A 60 -0.92 -15.26 -22.64
C GLU A 60 0.32 -16.07 -23.03
N SER A 61 1.27 -16.27 -22.10
CA SER A 61 2.54 -16.96 -22.36
C SER A 61 2.50 -18.48 -22.18
N GLU A 62 1.41 -19.05 -21.65
CA GLU A 62 1.16 -20.50 -21.58
C GLU A 62 1.39 -21.22 -22.92
N ALA A 63 1.32 -20.49 -24.04
CA ALA A 63 1.62 -21.02 -25.37
C ALA A 63 3.11 -21.35 -25.64
N ASN A 64 4.06 -20.84 -24.83
CA ASN A 64 5.49 -20.85 -25.16
C ASN A 64 6.44 -21.42 -24.08
N GLY A 65 5.95 -21.84 -22.91
CA GLY A 65 6.72 -22.61 -21.90
C GLY A 65 7.99 -21.93 -21.37
N ASN A 66 8.01 -20.60 -21.28
CA ASN A 66 9.20 -19.82 -20.92
C ASN A 66 9.09 -19.36 -19.45
N ALA A 67 10.12 -19.56 -18.61
CA ALA A 67 10.09 -19.25 -17.17
C ALA A 67 10.38 -17.76 -16.83
N VAL A 68 10.60 -16.92 -17.84
CA VAL A 68 10.86 -15.48 -17.71
C VAL A 68 9.67 -14.71 -17.10
N PRO A 69 8.41 -14.95 -17.50
CA PRO A 69 7.24 -14.27 -16.95
C PRO A 69 7.07 -14.49 -15.44
N GLU A 70 7.38 -15.68 -14.92
CA GLU A 70 7.24 -15.98 -13.51
C GLU A 70 8.34 -15.34 -12.66
N PHE A 71 9.54 -15.24 -13.23
CA PHE A 71 10.60 -14.44 -12.62
C PHE A 71 10.21 -12.95 -12.56
N ASP A 72 9.60 -12.41 -13.63
CA ASP A 72 9.12 -11.02 -13.65
C ASP A 72 8.03 -10.79 -12.58
N VAL A 73 7.11 -11.74 -12.37
CA VAL A 73 6.14 -11.67 -11.27
C VAL A 73 6.84 -11.65 -9.91
N LEU A 74 7.83 -12.51 -9.69
CA LEU A 74 8.59 -12.51 -8.45
C LEU A 74 9.31 -11.17 -8.20
N LEU A 75 9.81 -10.51 -9.25
CA LEU A 75 10.38 -9.17 -9.14
C LEU A 75 9.32 -8.13 -8.77
N ASP A 76 8.15 -8.17 -9.40
CA ASP A 76 7.06 -7.23 -9.09
C ASP A 76 6.53 -7.41 -7.65
N ILE A 77 6.44 -8.65 -7.15
CA ILE A 77 6.12 -8.95 -5.74
C ILE A 77 7.16 -8.30 -4.80
N ASN A 78 8.46 -8.40 -5.14
CA ASN A 78 9.52 -7.74 -4.38
C ASN A 78 9.34 -6.22 -4.35
N PHE A 79 9.07 -5.61 -5.51
CA PHE A 79 8.89 -4.15 -5.59
C PHE A 79 7.69 -3.66 -4.79
N VAL A 80 6.59 -4.41 -4.75
CA VAL A 80 5.44 -4.10 -3.89
C VAL A 80 5.85 -4.19 -2.41
N ASN A 81 6.53 -5.27 -2.01
CA ASN A 81 6.95 -5.49 -0.63
C ASN A 81 7.92 -4.41 -0.11
N ASP A 82 8.93 -4.06 -0.91
CA ASP A 82 9.90 -3.01 -0.57
C ASP A 82 9.22 -1.63 -0.48
N PHE A 83 8.18 -1.42 -1.28
CA PHE A 83 7.43 -0.18 -1.24
C PHE A 83 6.60 -0.04 0.04
N PHE A 84 6.10 -1.11 0.65
CA PHE A 84 5.50 -1.04 1.98
C PHE A 84 6.49 -0.58 3.05
N THR A 85 7.76 -1.00 2.95
CA THR A 85 8.82 -0.47 3.84
C THR A 85 9.01 1.03 3.63
N THR A 86 8.99 1.48 2.37
CA THR A 86 9.09 2.90 2.05
C THR A 86 7.89 3.69 2.61
N ILE A 87 6.66 3.18 2.48
CA ILE A 87 5.46 3.80 3.07
C ILE A 87 5.65 3.95 4.57
N LYS A 88 6.03 2.87 5.25
CA LYS A 88 6.24 2.87 6.71
C LYS A 88 7.24 3.92 7.16
N GLU A 89 8.34 4.10 6.42
CA GLU A 89 9.41 5.03 6.79
C GLU A 89 9.09 6.49 6.46
N GLN A 90 8.27 6.74 5.45
CA GLN A 90 8.09 8.07 4.87
C GLN A 90 6.71 8.70 5.16
N THR A 91 5.74 7.91 5.63
CA THR A 91 4.39 8.38 5.94
C THR A 91 4.15 8.49 7.44
N ARG A 92 3.14 9.28 7.84
CA ARG A 92 2.65 9.37 9.23
C ARG A 92 1.15 9.18 9.23
N GLY A 93 0.64 8.33 10.12
CA GLY A 93 -0.80 8.06 10.24
C GLY A 93 -1.39 7.25 9.08
N PHE A 94 -0.55 6.69 8.21
CA PHE A 94 -1.01 5.70 7.22
C PHE A 94 -1.52 4.44 7.95
N PRO A 95 -2.54 3.72 7.42
CA PRO A 95 -2.98 2.45 7.98
C PRO A 95 -1.82 1.50 8.25
N ASP A 96 -2.00 0.59 9.21
CA ASP A 96 -0.94 -0.33 9.62
C ASP A 96 -0.53 -1.27 8.47
N VAL A 97 0.53 -0.88 7.77
CA VAL A 97 1.13 -1.64 6.66
C VAL A 97 1.99 -2.80 7.14
N ASP A 98 2.25 -2.95 8.44
CA ASP A 98 3.18 -3.99 8.92
C ASP A 98 2.63 -5.39 8.66
N VAL A 99 1.33 -5.58 8.88
CA VAL A 99 0.68 -6.87 8.61
C VAL A 99 0.76 -7.21 7.14
N LEU A 100 0.38 -6.27 6.27
CA LEU A 100 0.36 -6.48 4.82
C LEU A 100 1.77 -6.69 4.25
N ARG A 101 2.76 -5.95 4.74
CA ARG A 101 4.17 -6.16 4.41
C ARG A 101 4.65 -7.55 4.83
N ASN A 102 4.27 -8.01 6.03
CA ASN A 102 4.62 -9.35 6.47
C ASN A 102 3.97 -10.42 5.58
N ASP A 103 2.70 -10.24 5.23
CA ASP A 103 1.99 -11.17 4.33
C ASP A 103 2.65 -11.21 2.94
N PHE A 104 2.99 -10.06 2.36
CA PHE A 104 3.74 -9.99 1.09
C PHE A 104 5.14 -10.61 1.19
N THR A 105 5.80 -10.47 2.34
CA THR A 105 7.09 -11.13 2.58
C THR A 105 6.96 -12.64 2.58
N LEU A 106 5.91 -13.19 3.19
CA LEU A 106 5.63 -14.63 3.17
C LEU A 106 5.22 -15.11 1.78
N PHE A 107 4.29 -14.39 1.13
CA PHE A 107 3.89 -14.67 -0.25
C PHE A 107 5.08 -14.71 -1.20
N ARG A 108 6.01 -13.76 -1.08
CA ARG A 108 7.25 -13.78 -1.86
C ARG A 108 8.03 -15.08 -1.69
N PHE A 109 8.17 -15.59 -0.47
CA PHE A 109 8.89 -16.83 -0.23
C PHE A 109 8.18 -18.03 -0.86
N GLU A 110 6.86 -18.11 -0.73
CA GLU A 110 6.06 -19.17 -1.37
C GLU A 110 6.17 -19.10 -2.90
N TYR A 111 6.02 -17.92 -3.49
CA TYR A 111 6.10 -17.76 -4.93
C TYR A 111 7.52 -18.02 -5.47
N ALA A 112 8.56 -17.69 -4.71
CA ALA A 112 9.94 -18.04 -5.07
C ALA A 112 10.15 -19.57 -5.15
N ASN A 113 9.47 -20.35 -4.31
CA ASN A 113 9.50 -21.82 -4.42
C ASN A 113 8.81 -22.30 -5.71
N VAL A 114 7.69 -21.68 -6.11
CA VAL A 114 7.01 -21.98 -7.39
C VAL A 114 7.94 -21.72 -8.57
N VAL A 115 8.55 -20.53 -8.63
CA VAL A 115 9.52 -20.17 -9.69
C VAL A 115 10.69 -21.16 -9.71
N ARG A 116 11.22 -21.52 -8.54
CA ARG A 116 12.32 -22.49 -8.44
C ARG A 116 11.92 -23.87 -8.97
N ASN A 117 10.77 -24.38 -8.56
CA ASN A 117 10.28 -25.68 -9.01
C ASN A 117 10.07 -25.68 -10.53
N GLN A 118 9.56 -24.60 -11.10
CA GLN A 118 9.42 -24.46 -12.55
C GLN A 118 10.77 -24.47 -13.27
N LEU A 119 11.79 -23.78 -12.74
CA LEU A 119 13.14 -23.80 -13.30
C LEU A 119 13.80 -25.19 -13.22
N GLU A 120 13.50 -25.96 -12.18
CA GLU A 120 14.06 -27.31 -11.96
C GLU A 120 13.35 -28.40 -12.78
N SER A 121 12.01 -28.30 -12.92
CA SER A 121 11.18 -29.33 -13.56
C SER A 121 10.78 -29.01 -15.00
N ASN A 122 10.92 -27.75 -15.45
CA ASN A 122 10.31 -27.23 -16.69
C ASN A 122 8.77 -27.41 -16.75
N GLU A 123 8.11 -27.67 -15.62
CA GLU A 123 6.66 -27.75 -15.50
C GLU A 123 6.12 -26.46 -14.87
N GLN A 124 5.06 -25.92 -15.47
CA GLN A 124 4.40 -24.70 -15.02
C GLN A 124 3.15 -25.07 -14.20
N ASP A 125 3.05 -24.54 -12.98
CA ASP A 125 1.85 -24.70 -12.14
C ASP A 125 0.86 -23.57 -12.43
N THR A 126 0.15 -23.72 -13.55
CA THR A 126 -0.87 -22.79 -14.02
C THR A 126 -1.98 -22.57 -12.99
N GLU A 127 -2.33 -23.57 -12.19
CA GLU A 127 -3.39 -23.44 -11.18
C GLU A 127 -2.99 -22.45 -10.11
N ILE A 128 -1.76 -22.57 -9.58
CA ILE A 128 -1.23 -21.61 -8.59
C ILE A 128 -1.18 -20.20 -9.20
N GLN A 129 -0.71 -20.06 -10.43
CA GLN A 129 -0.62 -18.76 -11.09
C GLN A 129 -1.98 -18.08 -11.26
N LEU A 130 -3.01 -18.83 -11.66
CA LEU A 130 -4.38 -18.32 -11.77
C LEU A 130 -4.94 -17.90 -10.41
N LYS A 131 -4.68 -18.67 -9.36
CA LYS A 131 -5.08 -18.31 -7.98
C LYS A 131 -4.39 -17.03 -7.51
N VAL A 132 -3.08 -16.91 -7.77
CA VAL A 132 -2.31 -15.69 -7.45
C VAL A 132 -2.87 -14.49 -8.19
N ALA A 133 -3.04 -14.60 -9.51
CA ALA A 133 -3.62 -13.54 -10.35
C ALA A 133 -4.99 -13.11 -9.83
N HIS A 134 -5.86 -14.06 -9.50
CA HIS A 134 -7.19 -13.76 -8.96
C HIS A 134 -7.13 -12.99 -7.64
N GLN A 135 -6.30 -13.41 -6.68
CA GLN A 135 -6.19 -12.73 -5.39
C GLN A 135 -5.56 -11.34 -5.50
N ILE A 136 -4.53 -11.17 -6.33
CA ILE A 136 -3.94 -9.84 -6.59
C ILE A 136 -4.97 -8.94 -7.27
N LYS A 137 -5.78 -9.47 -8.18
CA LYS A 137 -6.85 -8.72 -8.83
C LYS A 137 -7.91 -8.24 -7.83
N LEU A 138 -8.38 -9.12 -6.96
CA LEU A 138 -9.32 -8.77 -5.89
C LEU A 138 -8.75 -7.73 -4.93
N PHE A 139 -7.49 -7.89 -4.53
CA PHE A 139 -6.80 -6.89 -3.71
C PHE A 139 -6.81 -5.53 -4.40
N LEU A 140 -6.42 -5.47 -5.68
CA LEU A 140 -6.36 -4.24 -6.44
C LEU A 140 -7.73 -3.59 -6.64
N ASP A 141 -8.75 -4.37 -6.97
CA ASP A 141 -10.08 -3.88 -7.30
C ASP A 141 -10.84 -3.38 -6.05
N GLU A 142 -10.50 -3.88 -4.85
CA GLU A 142 -11.12 -3.45 -3.59
C GLU A 142 -10.36 -2.34 -2.85
N LEU A 143 -9.15 -1.99 -3.29
CA LEU A 143 -8.41 -0.85 -2.74
C LEU A 143 -9.20 0.45 -2.93
N PRO A 144 -9.16 1.39 -1.96
CA PRO A 144 -9.72 2.74 -2.14
C PRO A 144 -9.18 3.43 -3.41
N GLU A 145 -10.01 4.19 -4.13
CA GLU A 145 -9.54 4.89 -5.35
C GLU A 145 -8.49 5.96 -5.02
N GLU A 146 -8.66 6.64 -3.89
CA GLU A 146 -7.78 7.69 -3.42
C GLU A 146 -7.50 7.58 -1.91
N TYR A 147 -6.43 8.23 -1.48
CA TYR A 147 -6.07 8.29 -0.07
C TYR A 147 -6.92 9.34 0.65
N GLU A 148 -7.53 8.93 1.75
CA GLU A 148 -8.12 9.82 2.73
C GLU A 148 -7.61 9.48 4.13
N ASP A 149 -7.32 10.51 4.94
CA ASP A 149 -7.03 10.32 6.37
C ASP A 149 -8.34 10.11 7.13
N SER A 150 -8.94 8.93 6.93
CA SER A 150 -10.28 8.61 7.41
C SER A 150 -10.41 7.14 7.86
N THR A 151 -11.34 6.88 8.77
CA THR A 151 -11.70 5.51 9.17
C THR A 151 -12.24 4.69 8.01
N PRO A 152 -13.13 5.21 7.14
CA PRO A 152 -13.58 4.47 5.95
C PRO A 152 -12.44 4.03 5.03
N PHE A 153 -11.47 4.90 4.76
CA PHE A 153 -10.28 4.52 3.98
C PHE A 153 -9.52 3.36 4.63
N THR A 154 -9.29 3.46 5.95
CA THR A 154 -8.58 2.43 6.71
C THR A 154 -9.32 1.10 6.69
N ASP A 155 -10.65 1.11 6.88
CA ASP A 155 -11.48 -0.09 6.89
C ASP A 155 -11.48 -0.76 5.52
N GLN A 156 -11.66 0.00 4.44
CA GLN A 156 -11.64 -0.53 3.08
C GLN A 156 -10.24 -1.05 2.70
N PHE A 157 -9.18 -0.32 3.01
CA PHE A 157 -7.81 -0.76 2.78
C PHE A 157 -7.51 -2.10 3.49
N ASN A 158 -7.94 -2.23 4.75
CA ASN A 158 -7.76 -3.45 5.53
C ASN A 158 -8.62 -4.63 5.04
N ALA A 159 -9.81 -4.34 4.50
CA ALA A 159 -10.67 -5.35 3.87
C ALA A 159 -10.00 -5.88 2.59
N ALA A 160 -9.54 -5.00 1.70
CA ALA A 160 -8.82 -5.37 0.49
C ALA A 160 -7.57 -6.22 0.84
N ALA A 161 -6.82 -5.84 1.87
CA ALA A 161 -5.65 -6.57 2.34
C ALA A 161 -5.93 -8.04 2.73
N GLN A 162 -7.18 -8.41 3.03
CA GLN A 162 -7.52 -9.81 3.33
C GLN A 162 -7.30 -10.75 2.13
N HIS A 163 -7.38 -10.25 0.90
CA HIS A 163 -7.13 -11.05 -0.31
C HIS A 163 -5.66 -11.49 -0.44
N ILE A 164 -4.75 -10.89 0.32
CA ILE A 164 -3.35 -11.31 0.35
C ILE A 164 -3.13 -12.50 1.30
N LYS A 165 -4.01 -12.69 2.29
CA LYS A 165 -3.85 -13.76 3.30
C LYS A 165 -3.76 -15.17 2.70
N PRO A 166 -4.57 -15.57 1.70
CA PRO A 166 -4.42 -16.89 1.07
C PRO A 166 -3.03 -17.09 0.44
N LEU A 167 -2.41 -16.01 -0.05
CA LEU A 167 -1.14 -16.08 -0.78
C LEU A 167 0.07 -16.43 0.08
N ILE A 168 -0.05 -16.36 1.41
CA ILE A 168 1.03 -16.74 2.33
C ILE A 168 1.27 -18.26 2.37
N HIS A 169 0.34 -19.05 1.81
CA HIS A 169 0.45 -20.51 1.68
C HIS A 169 -0.24 -20.96 0.40
N LEU A 170 0.48 -21.03 -0.73
CA LEU A 170 -0.09 -21.25 -2.08
C LEU A 170 -0.76 -22.62 -2.32
N ASN A 171 -0.92 -23.46 -1.29
CA ASN A 171 -1.59 -24.76 -1.34
C ASN A 171 -3.10 -24.70 -1.05
N PHE A 172 -3.76 -23.57 -1.32
CA PHE A 172 -5.17 -23.31 -0.96
C PHE A 172 -6.17 -23.58 -2.08
#